data_AF-A0A1S4D003-F1
#
_entry.id   AF-A0A1S4D003-F1
#
_cell.length_a   1.000
_cell.length_b   1.000
_cell.length_c   1.000
_cell.angle_alpha   90.00
_cell.angle_beta   90.00
_cell.angle_gamma   90.00
#
_symmetry.space_group_name_H-M   'P 1'
#
loop_
_entity.id
_entity.type
_entity.pdbx_description
1 polymer ?
#
loop_
_entity_poly.entity_id
_entity_poly.type
_entity_poly.pdbx_seq_one_letter_code
_entity_poly.pdbx_strand_id
1 'polypeptide(L)'
;MYDTIPNHVLQKYCVPFSTMQTQKVHSTTKKQSRHERKISTYKPNIWKYDHLLTLTSEYSEEKYKVEVEKLKEELSCTYFSNSTISPVDLLELIDSIDKLGLSCYFEVETKEALGKIIMSVKTNSSSTEEDLYATALCFRLLREHGYHAPQDVLKDFFDGKGKLKVSDVKTLLELLEGSYLSMEGENLLDDARLFITKNSRVLYLNQITHLLIRNI
;
A
#
# COMPACT_ATOMS: atom_id res chain seq x y z
N MET A 1 -25.26 17.87 -22.29
CA MET A 1 -26.43 18.55 -21.69
C MET A 1 -26.46 18.09 -20.25
N TYR A 2 -25.80 18.83 -19.35
CA TYR A 2 -25.67 18.42 -17.96
C TYR A 2 -26.77 19.11 -17.17
N ASP A 3 -27.74 18.32 -16.69
CA ASP A 3 -28.82 18.84 -15.87
C ASP A 3 -28.28 19.33 -14.54
N THR A 4 -28.48 20.63 -14.31
CA THR A 4 -28.13 21.33 -13.09
C THR A 4 -29.06 20.87 -11.97
N ILE A 5 -28.49 20.28 -10.92
CA ILE A 5 -29.25 19.87 -9.73
C ILE A 5 -29.85 21.13 -9.06
N PRO A 6 -31.17 21.20 -8.81
CA PRO A 6 -31.80 22.39 -8.24
C PRO A 6 -31.34 22.65 -6.80
N ASN A 7 -30.93 23.91 -6.51
CA ASN A 7 -30.41 24.41 -5.24
C ASN A 7 -31.26 24.16 -3.97
N HIS A 8 -32.47 23.61 -4.08
CA HIS A 8 -33.35 23.37 -2.94
C HIS A 8 -33.00 22.10 -2.13
N VAL A 9 -32.11 21.22 -2.62
CA VAL A 9 -31.75 19.97 -1.93
C VAL A 9 -30.61 20.15 -0.91
N LEU A 10 -29.81 21.22 -1.01
CA LEU A 10 -28.68 21.47 -0.11
C LEU A 10 -29.04 22.19 1.20
N GLN A 11 -30.30 22.56 1.40
CA GLN A 11 -30.71 23.37 2.56
C GLN A 11 -31.10 22.55 3.80
N LYS A 12 -30.99 21.21 3.77
CA LYS A 12 -31.41 20.34 4.89
C LYS A 12 -30.34 20.06 5.94
N TYR A 13 -29.10 20.50 5.76
CA TYR A 13 -27.99 20.23 6.69
C TYR A 13 -27.31 21.48 7.30
N CYS A 14 -27.86 22.68 7.10
CA CYS A 14 -27.38 23.88 7.80
C CYS A 14 -28.18 24.12 9.08
N VAL A 15 -27.61 23.75 10.23
CA VAL A 15 -28.04 24.28 11.53
C VAL A 15 -27.55 25.73 11.67
N PRO A 16 -28.41 26.70 12.06
CA PRO A 16 -28.01 28.09 12.17
C PRO A 16 -26.99 28.28 13.29
N PHE A 17 -25.89 28.96 12.96
CA PHE A 17 -24.89 29.41 13.93
C PHE A 17 -25.54 30.48 14.81
N SER A 18 -26.00 30.09 16.00
CA SER A 18 -26.59 31.02 16.96
C SER A 18 -25.50 31.95 17.50
N THR A 19 -25.57 33.23 17.17
CA THR A 19 -24.71 34.26 17.74
C THR A 19 -25.07 34.43 19.22
N MET A 20 -24.24 33.91 20.13
CA MET A 20 -24.45 34.11 21.56
C MET A 20 -24.21 35.58 21.93
N GLN A 21 -25.29 36.30 22.22
CA GLN A 21 -25.22 37.57 22.92
C GLN A 21 -24.86 37.31 24.40
N THR A 22 -23.85 38.01 24.90
CA THR A 22 -23.43 37.93 26.30
C THR A 22 -24.34 38.78 27.19
N GLN A 23 -25.27 38.13 27.90
CA GLN A 23 -25.98 38.75 29.01
C GLN A 23 -25.13 38.68 30.29
N LYS A 24 -24.96 39.82 30.95
CA LYS A 24 -24.22 39.97 32.21
C LYS A 24 -25.09 39.48 33.38
N VAL A 25 -24.92 38.21 33.78
CA VAL A 25 -25.62 37.66 34.95
C VAL A 25 -24.83 37.98 36.22
N HIS A 26 -25.48 38.69 37.14
CA HIS A 26 -24.98 38.99 38.48
C HIS A 26 -24.77 37.71 39.30
N SER A 27 -23.63 37.65 39.99
CA SER A 27 -23.17 36.52 40.77
C SER A 27 -23.84 36.47 42.15
N THR A 28 -24.26 35.27 42.57
CA THR A 28 -24.43 34.92 43.97
C THR A 28 -23.59 33.69 44.28
N THR A 29 -22.71 33.87 45.26
CA THR A 29 -21.58 33.01 45.59
C THR A 29 -22.03 31.72 46.28
N LYS A 30 -21.84 30.57 45.62
CA LYS A 30 -21.65 29.27 46.31
C LYS A 30 -20.27 28.74 45.98
N LYS A 31 -19.50 28.50 47.03
CA LYS A 31 -18.08 28.13 47.01
C LYS A 31 -17.93 26.68 46.53
N GLN A 32 -17.86 26.50 45.22
CA GLN A 32 -17.53 25.23 44.58
C GLN A 32 -16.05 25.29 44.19
N SER A 33 -15.26 24.28 44.61
CA SER A 33 -13.83 24.21 44.29
C SER A 33 -13.65 24.29 42.78
N ARG A 34 -13.09 25.39 42.30
CA ARG A 34 -12.80 25.63 40.89
C ARG A 34 -11.75 24.61 40.48
N HIS A 35 -12.15 23.51 39.83
CA HIS A 35 -11.17 22.66 39.15
C HIS A 35 -10.50 23.55 38.10
N GLU A 36 -9.24 23.90 38.35
CA GLU A 36 -8.42 24.62 37.40
C GLU A 36 -8.42 23.81 36.11
N ARG A 37 -8.87 24.43 35.01
CA ARG A 37 -8.85 23.78 33.70
C ARG A 37 -7.39 23.48 33.38
N LYS A 38 -7.01 22.21 33.36
CA LYS A 38 -5.69 21.77 32.90
C LYS A 38 -5.54 22.15 31.43
N ILE A 39 -4.81 23.23 31.14
CA ILE A 39 -4.49 23.64 29.78
C ILE A 39 -3.38 22.72 29.30
N SER A 40 -3.69 21.87 28.32
CA SER A 40 -2.67 21.08 27.63
C SER A 40 -1.90 21.99 26.66
N THR A 41 -0.57 21.99 26.75
CA THR A 41 0.33 22.73 25.86
C THR A 41 0.55 21.93 24.58
N TYR A 42 -0.42 21.96 23.67
CA TYR A 42 -0.23 21.41 22.32
C TYR A 42 0.65 22.34 21.48
N LYS A 43 1.47 21.76 20.60
CA LYS A 43 2.22 22.53 19.61
C LYS A 43 1.25 23.10 18.57
N PRO A 44 1.50 24.32 18.05
CA PRO A 44 0.69 24.90 16.99
C PRO A 44 0.82 24.11 15.68
N ASN A 45 -0.10 24.37 14.75
CA ASN A 45 -0.07 23.77 13.42
C ASN A 45 1.26 24.05 12.72
N ILE A 46 1.83 23.03 12.09
CA ILE A 46 3.07 23.11 11.28
C ILE A 46 2.82 23.97 10.04
N TRP A 47 1.59 23.93 9.49
CA TRP A 47 1.20 24.71 8.33
C TRP A 47 0.48 25.99 8.74
N LYS A 48 0.99 27.13 8.27
CA LYS A 48 0.32 28.42 8.41
C LYS A 48 -0.75 28.57 7.33
N TYR A 49 -1.90 29.13 7.69
CA TYR A 49 -3.02 29.31 6.77
C TYR A 49 -2.64 30.14 5.54
N ASP A 50 -1.92 31.24 5.73
CA ASP A 50 -1.47 32.10 4.64
C ASP A 50 -0.58 31.35 3.63
N HIS A 51 0.25 30.42 4.11
CA HIS A 51 1.10 29.60 3.24
C HIS A 51 0.27 28.60 2.42
N LEU A 52 -0.77 28.00 3.00
CA LEU A 52 -1.65 27.07 2.29
C LEU A 52 -2.39 27.75 1.14
N LEU A 53 -2.81 29.00 1.33
CA LEU A 53 -3.48 29.78 0.28
C LEU A 53 -2.57 30.12 -0.89
N THR A 54 -1.26 30.17 -0.67
CA THR A 54 -0.27 30.47 -1.72
C THR A 54 0.22 29.24 -2.48
N LEU A 55 -0.20 28.03 -2.09
CA LEU A 55 0.24 26.81 -2.77
C LEU A 55 -0.32 26.78 -4.19
N THR A 56 0.57 26.84 -5.17
CA THR A 56 0.28 26.67 -6.59
C THR A 56 1.09 25.50 -7.14
N SER A 57 0.56 24.80 -8.13
CA SER A 57 1.28 23.71 -8.80
C SER A 57 1.84 24.20 -10.13
N GLU A 58 3.14 24.05 -10.34
CA GLU A 58 3.77 24.24 -11.64
C GLU A 58 3.35 23.16 -12.65
N TYR A 59 2.79 22.04 -12.17
CA TYR A 59 2.43 20.87 -12.97
C TYR A 59 0.97 20.89 -13.47
N SER A 60 0.24 21.99 -13.30
CA SER A 60 -1.13 22.11 -13.82
C SER A 60 -1.20 22.40 -15.33
N GLU A 61 -0.05 22.68 -15.97
CA GLU A 61 0.03 22.97 -17.39
C GLU A 61 -0.32 21.76 -18.28
N GLU A 62 -0.96 22.03 -19.42
CA GLU A 62 -1.42 20.98 -20.35
C GLU A 62 -0.27 20.14 -20.91
N LYS A 63 0.93 20.71 -21.03
CA LYS A 63 2.14 20.00 -21.50
C LYS A 63 2.45 18.75 -20.67
N TYR A 64 2.22 18.80 -19.35
CA TYR A 64 2.51 17.67 -18.46
C TYR A 64 1.45 16.57 -18.57
N LYS A 65 0.19 16.94 -18.84
CA LYS A 65 -0.86 15.95 -19.10
C LYS A 65 -0.57 15.16 -20.36
N VAL A 66 -0.18 15.84 -21.43
CA VAL A 66 0.19 15.20 -22.70
C VAL A 66 1.39 14.26 -22.51
N GLU A 67 2.41 14.67 -21.77
CA GLU A 67 3.58 13.81 -21.51
C GLU A 67 3.22 12.60 -20.66
N VAL A 68 2.34 12.75 -19.64
CA VAL A 68 1.86 11.63 -18.82
C VAL A 68 1.10 10.61 -19.66
N GLU A 69 0.19 11.05 -20.54
CA GLU A 69 -0.56 10.14 -21.41
C GLU A 69 0.38 9.40 -22.37
N LYS A 70 1.37 10.08 -22.93
CA LYS A 70 2.38 9.47 -23.80
C LYS A 70 3.19 8.40 -23.07
N LEU A 71 3.68 8.70 -21.87
CA LEU A 71 4.45 7.74 -21.05
C LEU A 71 3.58 6.55 -20.63
N LYS A 72 2.31 6.79 -20.31
CA LYS A 72 1.34 5.74 -20.01
C LYS A 72 1.14 4.81 -21.20
N GLU A 73 0.95 5.36 -22.40
CA GLU A 73 0.76 4.57 -23.62
C GLU A 73 2.02 3.77 -23.97
N GLU A 74 3.21 4.34 -23.80
CA GLU A 74 4.48 3.64 -23.98
C GLU A 74 4.58 2.43 -23.06
N LEU A 75 4.29 2.59 -21.77
CA LEU A 75 4.31 1.50 -20.80
C LEU A 75 3.26 0.43 -21.15
N SER A 76 2.04 0.84 -21.54
CA SER A 76 0.96 -0.07 -21.94
C SER A 76 1.31 -0.91 -23.18
N CYS A 77 1.89 -0.29 -24.20
CA CYS A 77 2.31 -0.97 -25.42
C CYS A 77 3.50 -1.89 -25.18
N THR A 78 4.51 -1.42 -24.43
CA THR A 78 5.76 -2.16 -24.24
C THR A 78 5.59 -3.35 -23.31
N TYR A 79 4.82 -3.20 -22.22
CA TYR A 79 4.72 -4.22 -21.19
C TYR A 79 3.42 -5.02 -21.20
N PHE A 80 2.27 -4.35 -21.21
CA PHE A 80 0.98 -5.04 -21.05
C PHE A 80 0.47 -5.72 -22.34
N SER A 81 0.80 -5.13 -23.49
CA SER A 81 0.41 -5.65 -24.81
C SER A 81 1.40 -6.67 -25.38
N ASN A 82 2.62 -6.74 -24.84
CA ASN A 82 3.67 -7.58 -25.39
C ASN A 82 3.62 -9.01 -24.83
N SER A 83 3.40 -9.99 -25.70
CA SER A 83 3.31 -11.41 -25.33
C SER A 83 4.66 -12.09 -25.06
N THR A 84 5.78 -11.41 -25.32
CA THR A 84 7.12 -11.99 -25.10
C THR A 84 7.66 -11.77 -23.69
N ILE A 85 6.97 -10.97 -22.88
CA ILE A 85 7.42 -10.62 -21.53
C ILE A 85 7.21 -11.76 -20.56
N SER A 86 8.22 -12.01 -19.73
CA SER A 86 8.13 -13.07 -18.75
C SER A 86 7.06 -12.74 -17.70
N PRO A 87 6.35 -13.74 -17.16
CA PRO A 87 5.38 -13.50 -16.10
C PRO A 87 5.98 -12.82 -14.85
N VAL A 88 7.25 -13.07 -14.57
CA VAL A 88 7.97 -12.47 -13.43
C VAL A 88 8.20 -10.98 -13.68
N ASP A 89 8.70 -10.59 -14.85
CA ASP A 89 8.91 -9.18 -15.19
C ASP A 89 7.60 -8.39 -15.14
N LEU A 90 6.49 -9.01 -15.58
CA LEU A 90 5.17 -8.39 -15.52
C LEU A 90 4.69 -8.19 -14.07
N LEU A 91 4.95 -9.14 -13.17
CA LEU A 91 4.65 -9.00 -11.74
C LEU A 91 5.52 -7.89 -11.10
N GLU A 92 6.81 -7.83 -11.42
CA GLU A 92 7.71 -6.78 -10.91
C GLU A 92 7.30 -5.38 -11.39
N LEU A 93 6.80 -5.28 -12.63
CA LEU A 93 6.25 -4.03 -13.14
C LEU A 93 5.00 -3.60 -12.37
N ILE A 94 4.05 -4.52 -12.15
CA ILE A 94 2.84 -4.23 -11.38
C ILE A 94 3.21 -3.77 -9.96
N ASP A 95 4.12 -4.49 -9.31
CA ASP A 95 4.62 -4.12 -7.98
C ASP A 95 5.24 -2.72 -7.95
N SER A 96 6.01 -2.38 -9.00
CA SER A 96 6.59 -1.04 -9.13
C SER A 96 5.54 0.04 -9.34
N ILE A 97 4.51 -0.22 -10.15
CA ILE A 97 3.38 0.70 -10.38
C ILE A 97 2.64 0.97 -9.05
N ASP A 98 2.35 -0.08 -8.29
CA ASP A 98 1.66 0.02 -7.01
C ASP A 98 2.49 0.79 -5.97
N LYS A 99 3.79 0.47 -5.84
CA LYS A 99 4.71 1.14 -4.92
C LYS A 99 4.95 2.62 -5.26
N LEU A 100 4.84 2.99 -6.54
CA LEU A 100 4.91 4.38 -6.99
C LEU A 100 3.58 5.13 -6.82
N GLY A 101 2.49 4.46 -6.43
CA GLY A 101 1.16 5.07 -6.30
C GLY A 101 0.53 5.40 -7.65
N LEU A 102 0.92 4.69 -8.71
CA LEU A 102 0.42 4.88 -10.08
C LEU A 102 -0.70 3.89 -10.46
N SER A 103 -1.14 3.04 -9.52
CA SER A 103 -2.11 1.98 -9.75
C SER A 103 -3.42 2.45 -10.38
N CYS A 104 -3.90 3.64 -10.02
CA CYS A 104 -5.13 4.23 -10.58
C CYS A 104 -5.07 4.48 -12.10
N TYR A 105 -3.87 4.60 -12.68
CA TYR A 105 -3.71 4.79 -14.12
C TYR A 105 -3.74 3.48 -14.91
N PHE A 106 -3.48 2.35 -14.27
CA PHE A 106 -3.27 1.04 -14.90
C PHE A 106 -4.22 -0.04 -14.35
N GLU A 107 -5.38 0.34 -13.79
CA GLU A 107 -6.31 -0.61 -13.15
C GLU A 107 -6.76 -1.72 -14.11
N VAL A 108 -7.05 -1.38 -15.37
CA VAL A 108 -7.53 -2.33 -16.38
C VAL A 108 -6.39 -3.27 -16.78
N GLU A 109 -5.25 -2.70 -17.12
CA GLU A 109 -4.06 -3.42 -17.55
C GLU A 109 -3.56 -4.39 -16.48
N THR A 110 -3.52 -3.94 -15.23
CA THR A 110 -3.11 -4.75 -14.07
C THR A 110 -4.07 -5.91 -13.85
N LYS A 111 -5.39 -5.65 -13.90
CA LYS A 111 -6.41 -6.68 -13.74
C LYS A 111 -6.32 -7.76 -14.83
N GLU A 112 -6.11 -7.35 -16.08
CA GLU A 112 -5.93 -8.28 -17.20
C GLU A 112 -4.65 -9.09 -17.07
N ALA A 113 -3.55 -8.45 -16.69
CA ALA A 113 -2.26 -9.11 -16.45
C ALA A 113 -2.36 -10.17 -15.35
N LEU A 114 -2.88 -9.82 -14.17
CA LEU A 114 -3.09 -10.77 -13.07
C LEU A 114 -4.05 -11.89 -13.47
N GLY A 115 -5.10 -11.58 -14.25
CA GLY A 115 -6.00 -12.59 -14.81
C GLY A 115 -5.29 -13.63 -15.68
N LYS A 116 -4.39 -13.20 -16.57
CA LYS A 116 -3.56 -14.10 -17.40
C LYS A 116 -2.64 -14.97 -16.54
N ILE A 117 -2.03 -14.39 -15.50
CA ILE A 117 -1.12 -15.10 -14.60
C ILE A 117 -1.87 -16.19 -13.81
N ILE A 118 -3.06 -15.90 -13.28
CA ILE A 118 -3.90 -16.91 -12.59
C ILE A 118 -4.20 -18.10 -13.51
N MET A 119 -4.48 -17.84 -14.79
CA MET A 119 -4.75 -18.91 -15.76
C MET A 119 -3.50 -19.75 -16.05
N SER A 120 -2.31 -19.12 -16.10
CA SER A 120 -1.02 -19.80 -16.27
C SER A 120 -0.61 -20.64 -15.06
N VAL A 121 -0.80 -20.14 -13.84
CA VAL A 121 -0.42 -20.86 -12.61
C VAL A 121 -1.23 -22.15 -12.45
N LYS A 122 -2.49 -22.16 -12.91
CA LYS A 122 -3.32 -23.38 -12.88
C LYS A 122 -2.81 -24.50 -13.80
N THR A 123 -1.93 -24.21 -14.76
CA THR A 123 -1.50 -25.17 -15.79
C THR A 123 -0.09 -25.74 -15.58
N ASN A 124 0.71 -25.20 -14.65
CA ASN A 124 2.12 -25.58 -14.48
C ASN A 124 2.42 -26.05 -13.04
N SER A 125 3.18 -27.15 -12.88
CA SER A 125 3.43 -27.79 -11.57
C SER A 125 4.88 -28.28 -11.38
N SER A 126 5.86 -27.39 -11.48
CA SER A 126 7.23 -27.66 -10.99
C SER A 126 7.85 -26.40 -10.40
N SER A 127 8.62 -26.52 -9.31
CA SER A 127 9.22 -25.38 -8.58
C SER A 127 10.75 -25.40 -8.56
N THR A 128 11.34 -24.25 -8.91
CA THR A 128 12.75 -23.84 -8.75
C THR A 128 12.85 -22.66 -7.78
N GLU A 129 14.06 -22.18 -7.42
CA GLU A 129 14.21 -21.02 -6.51
C GLU A 129 13.68 -19.70 -7.13
N GLU A 130 13.89 -19.50 -8.43
CA GLU A 130 13.30 -18.38 -9.19
C GLU A 130 11.77 -18.46 -9.17
N ASP A 131 11.23 -19.68 -9.21
CA ASP A 131 9.80 -19.91 -9.04
C ASP A 131 9.31 -19.59 -7.62
N LEU A 132 10.13 -19.73 -6.57
CA LEU A 132 9.75 -19.33 -5.21
C LEU A 132 9.64 -17.81 -5.07
N TYR A 133 10.60 -17.05 -5.61
CA TYR A 133 10.49 -15.59 -5.65
C TYR A 133 9.20 -15.16 -6.37
N ALA A 134 9.00 -15.66 -7.58
CA ALA A 134 7.83 -15.36 -8.39
C ALA A 134 6.52 -15.77 -7.70
N THR A 135 6.51 -16.92 -7.00
CA THR A 135 5.34 -17.42 -6.27
C THR A 135 4.99 -16.51 -5.10
N ALA A 136 5.97 -16.06 -4.30
CA ALA A 136 5.73 -15.16 -3.18
C ALA A 136 5.21 -13.80 -3.66
N LEU A 137 5.84 -13.24 -4.71
CA LEU A 137 5.42 -11.98 -5.32
C LEU A 137 4.00 -12.07 -5.89
N CYS A 138 3.72 -13.12 -6.67
CA CYS A 138 2.41 -13.37 -7.25
C CYS A 138 1.34 -13.54 -6.15
N PHE A 139 1.63 -14.33 -5.12
CA PHE A 139 0.74 -14.51 -3.98
C PHE A 139 0.37 -13.18 -3.32
N ARG A 140 1.36 -12.32 -3.06
CA ARG A 140 1.17 -11.01 -2.45
C ARG A 140 0.30 -10.12 -3.34
N LEU A 141 0.70 -9.93 -4.60
CA LEU A 141 -0.02 -9.06 -5.55
C LEU A 141 -1.45 -9.53 -5.77
N LEU A 142 -1.69 -10.83 -5.89
CA LEU A 142 -3.06 -11.35 -6.02
C LEU A 142 -3.94 -10.94 -4.84
N ARG A 143 -3.44 -11.06 -3.61
CA ARG A 143 -4.20 -10.66 -2.41
C ARG A 143 -4.39 -9.16 -2.29
N GLU A 144 -3.37 -8.36 -2.60
CA GLU A 144 -3.45 -6.89 -2.59
C GLU A 144 -4.52 -6.39 -3.57
N HIS A 145 -4.65 -7.06 -4.72
CA HIS A 145 -5.67 -6.75 -5.73
C HIS A 145 -7.02 -7.47 -5.49
N GLY A 146 -7.20 -8.11 -4.33
CA GLY A 146 -8.47 -8.70 -3.91
C GLY A 146 -8.80 -10.06 -4.51
N TYR A 147 -7.84 -10.73 -5.15
CA TYR A 147 -7.98 -12.10 -5.63
C TYR A 147 -7.76 -13.11 -4.49
N HIS A 148 -8.45 -14.26 -4.59
CA HIS A 148 -8.23 -15.36 -3.67
C HIS A 148 -6.95 -16.12 -4.05
N ALA A 149 -5.96 -16.09 -3.16
CA ALA A 149 -4.75 -16.91 -3.25
C ALA A 149 -4.61 -17.73 -1.94
N PRO A 150 -4.70 -19.07 -1.97
CA PRO A 150 -4.64 -19.87 -0.75
C PRO A 150 -3.20 -19.95 -0.20
N GLN A 151 -3.02 -19.95 1.14
CA GLN A 151 -1.70 -20.11 1.77
C GLN A 151 -0.95 -21.38 1.31
N ASP A 152 -1.69 -22.38 0.80
CA ASP A 152 -1.17 -23.65 0.31
C ASP A 152 -0.13 -23.50 -0.80
N VAL A 153 -0.17 -22.42 -1.60
CA VAL A 153 0.84 -22.14 -2.63
C VAL A 153 2.23 -21.88 -2.02
N LEU A 154 2.29 -21.56 -0.73
CA LEU A 154 3.53 -21.28 -0.01
C LEU A 154 4.07 -22.50 0.76
N LYS A 155 3.44 -23.67 0.65
CA LYS A 155 3.91 -24.88 1.34
C LYS A 155 5.33 -25.26 0.97
N ASP A 156 5.72 -25.04 -0.29
CA ASP A 156 7.05 -25.38 -0.80
C ASP A 156 8.18 -24.57 -0.17
N PHE A 157 7.86 -23.43 0.45
CA PHE A 157 8.83 -22.58 1.16
C PHE A 157 9.32 -23.22 2.46
N PHE A 158 8.62 -24.24 2.98
CA PHE A 158 8.92 -24.87 4.24
C PHE A 158 9.45 -26.29 4.04
N ASP A 159 10.45 -26.68 4.83
CA ASP A 159 10.69 -28.09 5.09
C ASP A 159 9.49 -28.65 5.85
N GLY A 160 9.08 -29.90 5.62
CA GLY A 160 7.86 -30.46 6.24
C GLY A 160 7.84 -30.45 7.78
N LYS A 161 8.84 -29.84 8.44
CA LYS A 161 8.96 -29.58 9.87
C LYS A 161 8.63 -28.11 10.23
N GLY A 162 8.20 -27.28 9.27
CA GLY A 162 7.80 -25.89 9.48
C GLY A 162 8.93 -24.88 9.46
N LYS A 163 10.15 -25.26 9.04
CA LYS A 163 11.27 -24.31 8.90
C LYS A 163 11.39 -23.85 7.45
N LEU A 164 11.63 -22.55 7.26
CA LEU A 164 11.89 -21.99 5.93
C LEU A 164 13.14 -22.60 5.29
N LYS A 165 12.98 -23.07 4.05
CA LYS A 165 14.07 -23.56 3.19
C LYS A 165 14.80 -22.43 2.47
N VAL A 166 14.13 -21.29 2.32
CA VAL A 166 14.63 -20.16 1.53
C VAL A 166 15.59 -19.31 2.36
N SER A 167 16.73 -18.97 1.76
CA SER A 167 17.72 -18.05 2.34
C SER A 167 17.90 -16.76 1.54
N ASP A 168 17.34 -16.70 0.32
CA ASP A 168 17.37 -15.50 -0.52
C ASP A 168 16.57 -14.35 0.12
N VAL A 169 17.21 -13.18 0.23
CA VAL A 169 16.64 -12.01 0.89
C VAL A 169 15.45 -11.46 0.13
N LYS A 170 15.50 -11.49 -1.22
CA LYS A 170 14.42 -10.95 -2.05
C LYS A 170 13.15 -11.77 -1.85
N THR A 171 13.27 -13.09 -1.94
CA THR A 171 12.16 -14.03 -1.70
C THR A 171 11.63 -13.96 -0.28
N LEU A 172 12.51 -13.84 0.74
CA LEU A 172 12.09 -13.69 2.13
C LEU A 172 11.35 -12.37 2.37
N LEU A 173 11.73 -11.29 1.68
CA LEU A 173 11.03 -10.01 1.76
C LEU A 173 9.62 -10.11 1.18
N GLU A 174 9.46 -10.70 0.00
CA GLU A 174 8.14 -10.90 -0.60
C GLU A 174 7.24 -11.79 0.26
N LEU A 175 7.80 -12.85 0.82
CA LEU A 175 7.08 -13.73 1.74
C LEU A 175 6.68 -12.98 3.03
N LEU A 176 7.55 -12.12 3.55
CA LEU A 176 7.24 -11.30 4.71
C LEU A 176 6.12 -10.30 4.41
N GLU A 177 6.21 -9.58 3.30
CA GLU A 177 5.17 -8.64 2.86
C GLU A 177 3.83 -9.37 2.65
N GLY A 178 3.83 -10.49 1.92
CA GLY A 178 2.65 -11.33 1.71
C GLY A 178 2.07 -11.91 3.02
N SER A 179 2.91 -12.17 4.02
CA SER A 179 2.45 -12.66 5.32
C SER A 179 1.58 -11.66 6.09
N TYR A 180 1.69 -10.35 5.80
CA TYR A 180 0.81 -9.35 6.40
C TYR A 180 -0.60 -9.35 5.82
N LEU A 181 -0.82 -10.05 4.70
CA LEU A 181 -2.12 -10.23 4.05
C LEU A 181 -2.83 -11.51 4.51
N SER A 182 -2.40 -12.08 5.65
CA SER A 182 -2.98 -13.28 6.26
C SER A 182 -4.44 -13.08 6.67
N MET A 183 -5.27 -14.09 6.47
CA MET A 183 -6.65 -14.15 6.95
C MET A 183 -6.76 -15.06 8.18
N GLU A 184 -7.87 -14.95 8.92
CA GLU A 184 -8.11 -15.79 10.10
C GLU A 184 -8.09 -17.28 9.74
N GLY A 185 -7.29 -18.07 10.46
CA GLY A 185 -7.06 -19.49 10.22
C GLY A 185 -5.85 -19.83 9.35
N GLU A 186 -5.11 -18.83 8.85
CA GLU A 186 -3.91 -19.03 8.03
C GLU A 186 -2.62 -19.06 8.85
N ASN A 187 -2.46 -20.13 9.65
CA ASN A 187 -1.32 -20.29 10.55
C ASN A 187 0.04 -20.32 9.82
N LEU A 188 0.10 -20.78 8.55
CA LEU A 188 1.35 -20.87 7.81
C LEU A 188 2.00 -19.50 7.59
N LEU A 189 1.18 -18.48 7.28
CA LEU A 189 1.64 -17.11 7.05
C LEU A 189 2.10 -16.47 8.36
N ASP A 190 1.39 -16.72 9.46
CA ASP A 190 1.76 -16.22 10.77
C ASP A 190 3.08 -16.83 11.26
N ASP A 191 3.26 -18.14 11.06
CA ASP A 191 4.52 -18.83 11.34
C ASP A 191 5.67 -18.32 10.47
N ALA A 192 5.41 -18.09 9.17
CA ALA A 192 6.37 -17.46 8.25
C ALA A 192 6.84 -16.11 8.79
N ARG A 193 5.90 -15.25 9.16
CA ARG A 193 6.15 -13.91 9.68
C ARG A 193 6.97 -13.96 10.95
N LEU A 194 6.60 -14.82 11.90
CA LEU A 194 7.33 -15.01 13.16
C LEU A 194 8.75 -15.50 12.91
N PHE A 195 8.93 -16.47 12.01
CA PHE A 195 10.25 -16.98 11.65
C PHE A 195 11.11 -15.87 11.01
N ILE A 196 10.60 -15.18 10.00
CA ILE A 196 11.36 -14.15 9.29
C ILE A 196 11.69 -13.00 10.22
N THR A 197 10.73 -12.47 10.98
CA THR A 197 10.98 -11.34 11.90
C THR A 197 11.99 -11.70 12.99
N LYS A 198 11.94 -12.93 13.53
CA LYS A 198 12.92 -13.42 14.50
C LYS A 198 14.32 -13.56 13.92
N ASN A 199 14.42 -14.03 12.67
CA ASN A 199 15.70 -14.23 11.98
C ASN A 199 16.20 -12.98 11.23
N SER A 200 15.34 -11.98 10.96
CA SER A 200 15.67 -10.79 10.18
C SER A 200 16.78 -9.96 10.82
N ARG A 201 16.81 -9.88 12.16
CA ARG A 201 17.93 -9.28 12.90
C ARG A 201 19.27 -9.93 12.57
N VAL A 202 19.29 -11.21 12.24
CA VAL A 202 20.48 -11.97 11.83
C VAL A 202 20.76 -11.78 10.32
N LEU A 203 19.73 -11.67 9.49
CA LEU A 203 19.86 -11.45 8.04
C LEU A 203 20.46 -10.06 7.70
N TYR A 204 20.01 -8.99 8.38
CA TYR A 204 20.58 -7.64 8.21
C TYR A 204 22.06 -7.58 8.67
N LEU A 205 22.43 -8.33 9.71
CA LEU A 205 23.82 -8.42 10.16
C LEU A 205 24.69 -9.19 9.14
N ASN A 206 24.17 -10.29 8.57
CA ASN A 206 24.89 -11.07 7.58
C ASN A 206 25.13 -10.29 6.26
N GLN A 207 24.17 -9.48 5.82
CA GLN A 207 24.33 -8.58 4.66
C GLN A 207 25.43 -7.53 4.90
N ILE A 208 25.47 -6.92 6.07
CA ILE A 208 26.54 -5.97 6.45
C ILE A 208 27.89 -6.69 6.48
N THR A 209 27.97 -7.89 7.07
CA THR A 209 29.25 -8.64 7.11
C THR A 209 29.73 -9.07 5.73
N HIS A 210 28.85 -9.48 4.81
CA HIS A 210 29.24 -9.91 3.46
C HIS A 210 29.71 -8.72 2.59
N LEU A 211 29.10 -7.54 2.75
CA LEU A 211 29.55 -6.30 2.10
C LEU A 211 30.89 -5.78 2.66
N LEU A 212 31.17 -6.04 3.95
CA LEU A 212 32.45 -5.68 4.57
C LEU A 212 33.57 -6.66 4.21
N ILE A 213 33.28 -7.96 4.10
CA ILE A 213 34.28 -8.99 3.75
C ILE A 213 34.66 -8.94 2.26
N ARG A 214 33.77 -8.49 1.38
CA ARG A 214 34.06 -8.35 -0.07
C ARG A 214 34.88 -7.10 -0.43
N ASN A 215 35.11 -6.20 0.53
CA ASN A 215 35.90 -4.96 0.38
C ASN A 215 37.26 -5.00 1.12
N ILE A 216 37.74 -6.19 1.47
CA ILE A 216 39.10 -6.45 1.99
C ILE A 216 39.77 -7.44 1.06
#